data_AF-W7KWI4-F1
#
_entry.id   AF-W7KWI4-F1
#
_cell.length_a   1.000
_cell.length_b   1.000
_cell.length_c   1.000
_cell.angle_alpha   90.00
_cell.angle_beta   90.00
_cell.angle_gamma   90.00
#
_symmetry.space_group_name_H-M   'P 1'
#
loop_
_entity.id
_entity.type
_entity.pdbx_description
1 polymer ?
#
loop_
_entity_poly.entity_id
_entity_poly.type
_entity_poly.pdbx_seq_one_letter_code
_entity_poly.pdbx_strand_id
1 'polypeptide(L)'
;MDYNDLFKVKPVSDYDVKDGKVALVVEEKKPVVHVMGEGKVEGDFYADEVSWIDVKRLAIVGDPNGGEKREIYLFDGTLTPILKDNYDNFSPLFIGQDKFYFLSNREGETIHLYLYEGGEITRISKGKEPVSNLCVSSGGRKVAYSQGIYDDDVHLVDVETWDEEVIGFKSSEEVPASSECFTSEGVIFLSNRDNFFDVGEYRGGKISWLRKSSWDKLEALLFNGELAYVEDVVGDFKLILGEREVVSKGYNRELKVDQGYLYFLGSYHGRFTDLYRVGKDGVVERLSDSMQGVSGDFVEPKKVSYESFDGTTTHALLYARGNEDRGVVYIHGGPDWECVNSFSPTIQFLVSKGFKVICPNYRGSTGFGRKFNHMNDGDLGGGDLKDVVFSTKVLGVRKIAITGASYGGYLTMMAVTKYPDIWCRAVAVVPFVNWFTEKQLEREVLKQYDEVKMGNNPDLLRDRSPIFFVDRIKTPLLLLAGENDPRCPAEETLQVVNKLKERGVEIEYTIYKDEGHGFSKIENYVDSIRKTVEFISKCEEENTR
;
A
#
# COMPACT_ATOMS: atom_id res chain seq x y z
N MET A 1 -14.03 21.56 -3.71
CA MET A 1 -12.66 21.38 -3.20
C MET A 1 -11.68 22.10 -4.11
N ASP A 2 -10.88 23.01 -3.55
CA ASP A 2 -9.70 23.58 -4.20
C ASP A 2 -8.40 23.05 -3.54
N TYR A 3 -7.22 23.43 -4.05
CA TYR A 3 -5.96 22.96 -3.46
C TYR A 3 -5.74 23.41 -2.00
N ASN A 4 -6.33 24.52 -1.56
CA ASN A 4 -6.21 24.99 -0.19
C ASN A 4 -7.04 24.13 0.78
N ASP A 5 -8.13 23.53 0.30
CA ASP A 5 -8.91 22.58 1.09
C ASP A 5 -8.10 21.34 1.47
N LEU A 6 -7.09 20.92 0.69
CA LEU A 6 -6.25 19.79 1.03
C LEU A 6 -5.47 19.99 2.34
N PHE A 7 -5.10 21.23 2.69
CA PHE A 7 -4.45 21.52 3.98
C PHE A 7 -5.38 21.37 5.19
N LYS A 8 -6.68 21.21 4.96
CA LYS A 8 -7.68 20.94 6.02
C LYS A 8 -7.98 19.45 6.16
N VAL A 9 -7.63 18.65 5.15
CA VAL A 9 -7.89 17.20 5.15
C VAL A 9 -6.88 16.54 6.08
N LYS A 10 -7.37 15.73 7.01
CA LYS A 10 -6.61 15.06 8.07
C LYS A 10 -6.92 13.55 8.11
N PRO A 11 -6.42 12.78 7.13
CA PRO A 11 -6.58 11.33 7.10
C PRO A 11 -6.11 10.66 8.38
N VAL A 12 -6.72 9.53 8.72
CA VAL A 12 -6.14 8.56 9.66
C VAL A 12 -5.34 7.53 8.86
N SER A 13 -4.06 7.35 9.17
CA SER A 13 -3.18 6.37 8.49
C SER A 13 -3.03 5.05 9.24
N ASP A 14 -3.00 5.10 10.57
CA ASP A 14 -2.95 3.94 11.47
C ASP A 14 -3.74 4.23 12.76
N TYR A 15 -4.12 3.18 13.50
CA TYR A 15 -4.80 3.33 14.78
C TYR A 15 -4.64 2.11 15.69
N ASP A 16 -4.90 2.30 16.98
CA ASP A 16 -5.09 1.18 17.90
C ASP A 16 -6.12 1.45 18.99
N VAL A 17 -6.73 0.37 19.48
CA VAL A 17 -7.79 0.40 20.48
C VAL A 17 -7.52 -0.57 21.63
N LYS A 18 -7.77 -0.13 22.87
CA LYS A 18 -7.64 -0.97 24.06
C LYS A 18 -8.47 -0.45 25.21
N ASP A 19 -9.35 -1.30 25.75
CA ASP A 19 -10.24 -0.98 26.87
C ASP A 19 -11.02 0.34 26.67
N GLY A 20 -11.50 0.55 25.45
CA GLY A 20 -12.28 1.71 25.02
C GLY A 20 -11.45 2.96 24.72
N LYS A 21 -10.13 2.93 24.93
CA LYS A 21 -9.23 4.00 24.50
C LYS A 21 -8.86 3.85 23.04
N VAL A 22 -8.69 4.98 22.36
CA VAL A 22 -8.37 5.04 20.93
C VAL A 22 -7.17 5.95 20.73
N ALA A 23 -6.16 5.45 20.03
CA ALA A 23 -5.03 6.22 19.51
C ALA A 23 -5.03 6.15 17.98
N LEU A 24 -4.65 7.25 17.33
CA LEU A 24 -4.67 7.42 15.88
C LEU A 24 -3.34 8.01 15.43
N VAL A 25 -2.82 7.60 14.29
CA VAL A 25 -1.87 8.40 13.50
C VAL A 25 -2.69 9.26 12.53
N VAL A 26 -2.54 10.58 12.64
CA VAL A 26 -3.28 11.55 11.83
C VAL A 26 -2.32 12.31 10.93
N GLU A 27 -2.61 12.28 9.64
CA GLU A 27 -1.90 13.01 8.59
C GLU A 27 -2.23 14.51 8.67
N GLU A 28 -1.41 15.29 9.37
CA GLU A 28 -1.55 16.74 9.45
C GLU A 28 -0.48 17.47 8.62
N LYS A 29 0.26 18.43 9.21
CA LYS A 29 1.46 19.00 8.55
C LYS A 29 2.53 17.94 8.32
N LYS A 30 2.59 17.00 9.26
CA LYS A 30 3.26 15.71 9.22
C LYS A 30 2.37 14.72 9.98
N PRO A 31 2.54 13.40 9.81
CA PRO A 31 1.86 12.39 10.60
C PRO A 31 2.19 12.57 12.09
N VAL A 32 1.16 12.56 12.94
CA VAL A 32 1.29 12.74 14.39
C VAL A 32 0.29 11.85 15.13
N VAL A 33 0.68 11.36 16.31
CA VAL A 33 -0.21 10.55 17.14
C VAL A 33 -1.21 11.42 17.90
N HIS A 34 -2.47 11.01 17.87
CA HIS A 34 -3.57 11.57 18.64
C HIS A 34 -4.19 10.52 19.54
N VAL A 35 -4.35 10.84 20.82
CA VAL A 35 -5.16 10.06 21.76
C VAL A 35 -6.52 10.73 21.90
N MET A 36 -7.58 10.03 21.49
CA MET A 36 -8.93 10.58 21.51
C MET A 36 -9.33 11.01 22.93
N GLY A 37 -9.65 12.29 23.09
CA GLY A 37 -10.01 12.88 24.39
C GLY A 37 -8.83 13.35 25.25
N GLU A 38 -7.58 13.01 24.90
CA GLU A 38 -6.38 13.40 25.68
C GLU A 38 -5.47 14.37 24.92
N GLY A 39 -5.45 14.35 23.59
CA GLY A 39 -4.70 15.31 22.75
C GLY A 39 -3.61 14.65 21.90
N LYS A 40 -2.59 15.43 21.53
CA LYS A 40 -1.51 15.00 20.63
C LYS A 40 -0.28 14.53 21.40
N VAL A 41 0.44 13.58 20.82
CA VAL A 41 1.79 13.20 21.25
C VAL A 41 2.79 13.74 20.22
N GLU A 42 3.53 14.77 20.61
CA GLU A 42 4.52 15.42 19.74
C GLU A 42 5.86 14.68 19.81
N GLY A 43 6.47 14.45 18.65
CA GLY A 43 7.80 13.85 18.50
C GLY A 43 8.56 14.43 17.31
N ASP A 44 9.88 14.28 17.30
CA ASP A 44 10.75 14.73 16.19
C ASP A 44 10.93 13.63 15.13
N PHE A 45 9.80 13.14 14.62
CA PHE A 45 9.69 12.13 13.57
C PHE A 45 8.34 12.29 12.85
N TYR A 46 8.15 11.55 11.76
CA TYR A 46 6.86 11.26 11.13
C TYR A 46 6.31 10.00 11.80
N ALA A 47 5.16 10.08 12.47
CA ALA A 47 4.55 8.91 13.10
C ALA A 47 4.07 7.92 12.03
N ASP A 48 4.43 6.65 12.17
CA ASP A 48 4.08 5.59 11.20
C ASP A 48 3.01 4.66 11.79
N GLU A 49 3.25 4.17 13.01
CA GLU A 49 2.36 3.24 13.70
C GLU A 49 2.16 3.66 15.16
N VAL A 50 1.02 3.28 15.75
CA VAL A 50 0.70 3.44 17.16
C VAL A 50 0.06 2.17 17.73
N SER A 51 0.45 1.77 18.94
CA SER A 51 -0.17 0.64 19.63
C SER A 51 -0.24 0.82 21.15
N TRP A 52 -1.31 0.33 21.77
CA TRP A 52 -1.52 0.35 23.21
C TRP A 52 -0.81 -0.81 23.90
N ILE A 53 0.14 -0.47 24.76
CA ILE A 53 0.77 -1.42 25.68
C ILE A 53 -0.22 -1.74 26.80
N ASP A 54 -0.80 -0.70 27.39
CA ASP A 54 -1.89 -0.76 28.36
C ASP A 54 -2.67 0.57 28.35
N VAL A 55 -3.70 0.72 29.18
CA VAL A 55 -4.56 1.92 29.20
C VAL A 55 -3.87 3.25 29.54
N LYS A 56 -2.57 3.26 29.82
CA LYS A 56 -1.78 4.46 30.12
C LYS A 56 -0.55 4.62 29.21
N ARG A 57 -0.15 3.58 28.49
CA ARG A 57 1.13 3.55 27.78
C ARG A 57 0.93 3.15 26.32
N LEU A 58 1.55 3.92 25.43
CA LEU A 58 1.58 3.69 23.99
C LEU A 58 2.99 3.33 23.54
N ALA A 59 3.07 2.48 22.54
CA ALA A 59 4.23 2.41 21.66
C ALA A 59 3.93 3.23 20.40
N ILE A 60 4.94 3.97 19.94
CA ILE A 60 4.86 4.79 18.74
C ILE A 60 6.05 4.44 17.87
N VAL A 61 5.80 4.08 16.62
CA VAL A 61 6.83 3.91 15.59
C VAL A 61 6.96 5.24 14.85
N GLY A 62 8.17 5.76 14.78
CA GLY A 62 8.47 7.02 14.11
C GLY A 62 9.58 6.87 13.09
N ASP A 63 9.37 7.40 11.88
CA ASP A 63 10.41 7.58 10.89
C ASP A 63 10.99 9.00 11.03
N PRO A 64 12.29 9.17 11.36
CA PRO A 64 12.86 10.51 11.53
C PRO A 64 12.88 11.37 10.25
N ASN A 65 13.00 10.75 9.06
CA ASN A 65 13.27 11.48 7.82
C ASN A 65 12.62 10.91 6.54
N GLY A 66 11.76 9.90 6.65
CA GLY A 66 11.11 9.25 5.51
C GLY A 66 12.00 8.21 4.81
N GLY A 67 13.14 7.86 5.41
CA GLY A 67 14.10 6.92 4.86
C GLY A 67 13.86 5.47 5.28
N GLU A 68 12.73 5.17 5.94
CA GLU A 68 12.34 3.84 6.42
C GLU A 68 13.40 3.23 7.35
N LYS A 69 13.94 4.07 8.24
CA LYS A 69 14.78 3.65 9.38
C LYS A 69 14.03 3.95 10.66
N ARG A 70 12.94 3.22 10.86
CA ARG A 70 11.97 3.52 11.91
C ARG A 70 12.51 3.17 13.29
N GLU A 71 12.11 4.00 14.25
CA GLU A 71 12.49 3.91 15.64
C GLU A 71 11.24 3.65 16.49
N ILE A 72 11.38 2.87 17.56
CA ILE A 72 10.26 2.54 18.47
C ILE A 72 10.40 3.35 19.76
N TYR A 73 9.31 4.02 20.14
CA TYR A 73 9.21 4.89 21.31
C TYR A 73 8.14 4.41 22.29
N LEU A 74 8.38 4.60 23.58
CA LEU A 74 7.39 4.50 24.65
C LEU A 74 6.81 5.89 24.93
N PHE A 75 5.49 6.00 25.06
CA PHE A 75 4.82 7.16 25.60
C PHE A 75 3.98 6.79 26.82
N ASP A 76 4.32 7.34 27.98
CA ASP A 76 3.63 7.14 29.27
C ASP A 76 3.24 8.49 29.94
N GLY A 77 3.14 9.54 29.12
CA GLY A 77 3.15 10.94 29.53
C GLY A 77 4.49 11.62 29.20
N THR A 78 5.57 10.84 29.04
CA THR A 78 6.84 11.27 28.44
C THR A 78 7.18 10.37 27.26
N LEU A 79 7.66 10.95 26.16
CA LEU A 79 8.11 10.20 24.99
C LEU A 79 9.59 9.80 25.17
N THR A 80 9.87 8.50 25.21
CA THR A 80 11.21 7.94 25.46
C THR A 80 11.54 6.89 24.38
N PRO A 81 12.71 6.96 23.74
CA PRO A 81 13.10 5.94 22.75
C PRO A 81 13.36 4.59 23.42
N ILE A 82 12.84 3.51 22.84
CA ILE A 82 13.14 2.11 23.20
C ILE A 82 14.18 1.54 22.25
N LEU A 83 13.92 1.65 20.94
CA LEU A 83 14.82 1.19 19.87
C LEU A 83 15.12 2.35 18.92
N LYS A 84 16.32 2.91 19.10
CA LYS A 84 16.91 3.99 18.31
C LYS A 84 18.34 3.62 17.96
N ASP A 85 18.47 2.61 17.10
CA ASP A 85 19.72 1.85 16.88
C ASP A 85 20.12 1.78 15.39
N ASN A 86 19.60 2.68 14.55
CA ASN A 86 19.87 2.82 13.10
C ASN A 86 19.40 1.64 12.22
N TYR A 87 18.66 0.70 12.80
CA TYR A 87 17.92 -0.30 12.03
C TYR A 87 16.52 0.21 11.71
N ASP A 88 15.88 -0.42 10.73
CA ASP A 88 14.43 -0.27 10.58
C ASP A 88 13.75 -1.14 11.64
N ASN A 89 12.91 -0.55 12.49
CA ASN A 89 12.22 -1.24 13.58
C ASN A 89 10.73 -0.87 13.56
N PHE A 90 9.85 -1.86 13.41
CA PHE A 90 8.42 -1.60 13.20
C PHE A 90 7.52 -2.78 13.60
N SER A 91 6.22 -2.54 13.56
CA SER A 91 5.15 -3.47 13.95
C SER A 91 5.35 -4.08 15.34
N PRO A 92 5.50 -3.27 16.41
CA PRO A 92 5.68 -3.79 17.74
C PRO A 92 4.39 -4.40 18.30
N LEU A 93 4.44 -5.66 18.75
CA LEU A 93 3.36 -6.32 19.49
C LEU A 93 3.78 -6.56 20.95
N PHE A 94 3.28 -5.69 21.85
CA PHE A 94 3.61 -5.76 23.28
C PHE A 94 2.87 -6.88 24.00
N ILE A 95 3.64 -7.68 24.74
CA ILE A 95 3.15 -8.83 25.53
C ILE A 95 3.46 -8.68 27.03
N GLY A 96 4.00 -7.53 27.43
CA GLY A 96 4.34 -7.20 28.80
C GLY A 96 4.74 -5.73 28.93
N GLN A 97 5.28 -5.36 30.10
CA GLN A 97 5.69 -3.96 30.33
C GLN A 97 6.91 -3.54 29.53
N ASP A 98 7.85 -4.47 29.33
CA ASP A 98 9.15 -4.27 28.68
C ASP A 98 9.52 -5.49 27.81
N LYS A 99 8.50 -6.07 27.18
CA LYS A 99 8.60 -7.27 26.35
C LYS A 99 7.67 -7.17 25.16
N PHE A 100 8.21 -7.27 23.95
CA PHE A 100 7.44 -7.16 22.71
C PHE A 100 8.12 -7.84 21.54
N TYR A 101 7.32 -8.32 20.59
CA TYR A 101 7.80 -8.75 19.28
C TYR A 101 7.87 -7.57 18.33
N PHE A 102 8.80 -7.57 17.39
CA PHE A 102 8.90 -6.55 16.35
C PHE A 102 9.65 -7.07 15.13
N LEU A 103 9.48 -6.40 13.99
CA LEU A 103 10.21 -6.67 12.76
C LEU A 103 11.40 -5.72 12.63
N SER A 104 12.52 -6.25 12.13
CA SER A 104 13.73 -5.43 11.93
C SER A 104 14.69 -6.00 10.90
N ASN A 105 15.51 -5.13 10.29
CA ASN A 105 16.60 -5.51 9.39
C ASN A 105 17.98 -5.66 10.08
N ARG A 106 17.98 -5.79 11.41
CA ARG A 106 19.21 -5.77 12.23
C ARG A 106 20.23 -6.88 11.95
N GLU A 107 19.85 -7.92 11.21
CA GLU A 107 20.78 -8.95 10.72
C GLU A 107 20.65 -9.13 9.21
N GLY A 108 21.66 -8.70 8.45
CA GLY A 108 21.79 -9.06 7.03
C GLY A 108 20.86 -8.32 6.07
N GLU A 109 20.45 -7.09 6.41
CA GLU A 109 19.62 -6.16 5.60
C GLU A 109 18.20 -6.63 5.24
N THR A 110 17.91 -7.94 5.33
CA THR A 110 16.55 -8.49 5.20
C THR A 110 15.77 -8.39 6.52
N ILE A 111 14.44 -8.50 6.45
CA ILE A 111 13.55 -8.34 7.61
C ILE A 111 13.34 -9.67 8.34
N HIS A 112 13.53 -9.66 9.64
CA HIS A 112 13.30 -10.81 10.51
C HIS A 112 12.45 -10.42 11.73
N LEU A 113 11.84 -11.44 12.34
CA LEU A 113 11.11 -11.30 13.60
C LEU A 113 12.05 -11.43 14.80
N TYR A 114 11.92 -10.48 15.72
CA TYR A 114 12.69 -10.41 16.96
C TYR A 114 11.77 -10.27 18.18
N LEU A 115 12.28 -10.72 19.32
CA LEU A 115 11.74 -10.48 20.65
C LEU A 115 12.68 -9.53 21.39
N TYR A 116 12.13 -8.41 21.88
CA TYR A 116 12.77 -7.56 22.87
C TYR A 116 12.31 -7.97 24.26
N GLU A 117 13.24 -8.16 25.20
CA GLU A 117 12.95 -8.42 26.62
C GLU A 117 14.01 -7.76 27.51
N GLY A 118 13.64 -6.70 28.24
CA GLY A 118 14.53 -6.08 29.22
C GLY A 118 15.83 -5.50 28.64
N GLY A 119 15.84 -5.14 27.35
CA GLY A 119 17.03 -4.69 26.62
C GLY A 119 17.77 -5.80 25.86
N GLU A 120 17.45 -7.07 26.08
CA GLU A 120 17.95 -8.16 25.27
C GLU A 120 17.09 -8.31 24.00
N ILE A 121 17.74 -8.50 22.84
CA ILE A 121 17.06 -8.76 21.57
C ILE A 121 17.43 -10.15 21.09
N THR A 122 16.43 -10.99 20.89
CA THR A 122 16.59 -12.37 20.40
C THR A 122 15.83 -12.53 19.09
N ARG A 123 16.49 -13.06 18.06
CA ARG A 123 15.83 -13.42 16.81
C ARG A 123 14.93 -14.65 17.02
N ILE A 124 13.67 -14.53 16.62
CA ILE A 124 12.67 -15.61 16.70
C ILE A 124 12.58 -16.37 15.39
N SER A 125 12.47 -15.64 14.27
CA SER A 125 12.36 -16.27 12.95
C SER A 125 13.62 -17.02 12.56
N LYS A 126 13.46 -18.21 11.97
CA LYS A 126 14.56 -18.99 11.38
C LYS A 126 14.72 -18.63 9.89
N GLY A 127 15.64 -19.28 9.17
CA GLY A 127 15.76 -19.10 7.72
C GLY A 127 16.45 -17.81 7.27
N LYS A 128 16.33 -17.50 5.97
CA LYS A 128 16.97 -16.35 5.31
C LYS A 128 15.99 -15.44 4.58
N GLU A 129 14.77 -15.92 4.34
CA GLU A 129 13.74 -15.15 3.66
C GLU A 129 13.15 -14.09 4.59
N PRO A 130 12.64 -12.99 4.04
CA PRO A 130 12.04 -11.92 4.82
C PRO A 130 10.79 -12.40 5.55
N VAL A 131 10.53 -11.77 6.70
CA VAL A 131 9.34 -11.98 7.52
C VAL A 131 8.37 -10.82 7.33
N SER A 132 7.08 -11.16 7.22
CA SER A 132 5.98 -10.21 7.17
C SER A 132 4.79 -10.72 8.00
N ASN A 133 3.77 -9.87 8.19
CA ASN A 133 2.49 -10.19 8.86
C ASN A 133 2.63 -10.97 10.17
N LEU A 134 2.50 -10.30 11.31
CA LEU A 134 2.60 -10.95 12.61
C LEU A 134 1.32 -10.85 13.42
N CYS A 135 1.09 -11.88 14.22
CA CYS A 135 0.08 -11.86 15.27
C CYS A 135 0.54 -12.70 16.46
N VAL A 136 -0.01 -12.40 17.63
CA VAL A 136 0.44 -12.98 18.88
C VAL A 136 -0.74 -13.48 19.70
N SER A 137 -0.56 -14.66 20.31
CA SER A 137 -1.55 -15.24 21.22
C SER A 137 -1.72 -14.40 22.48
N SER A 138 -2.89 -14.51 23.11
CA SER A 138 -3.13 -13.91 24.42
C SER A 138 -2.05 -14.34 25.43
N GLY A 139 -1.35 -13.37 26.03
CA GLY A 139 -0.25 -13.60 26.96
C GLY A 139 1.13 -13.78 26.32
N GLY A 140 1.23 -13.79 24.99
CA GLY A 140 2.51 -13.63 24.28
C GLY A 140 3.34 -14.90 24.05
N ARG A 141 2.85 -16.07 24.46
CA ARG A 141 3.63 -17.32 24.40
C ARG A 141 3.79 -17.88 22.98
N LYS A 142 2.76 -17.76 22.15
CA LYS A 142 2.79 -18.17 20.74
C LYS A 142 2.75 -16.96 19.83
N VAL A 143 3.56 -17.00 18.78
CA VAL A 143 3.60 -16.01 17.70
C VAL A 143 3.41 -16.70 16.36
N ALA A 144 2.63 -16.09 15.48
CA ALA A 144 2.49 -16.51 14.10
C ALA A 144 3.04 -15.42 13.18
N TYR A 145 3.80 -15.80 12.16
CA TYR A 145 4.34 -14.89 11.17
C TYR A 145 4.41 -15.53 9.79
N SER A 146 4.37 -14.71 8.73
CA SER A 146 4.62 -15.18 7.35
C SER A 146 6.10 -15.07 7.05
N GLN A 147 6.64 -16.03 6.31
CA GLN A 147 8.01 -15.96 5.82
C GLN A 147 8.09 -16.49 4.39
N GLY A 148 8.66 -15.68 3.50
CA GLY A 148 8.79 -16.02 2.09
C GLY A 148 8.82 -14.81 1.17
N ILE A 149 8.90 -15.12 -0.12
CA ILE A 149 8.71 -14.20 -1.24
C ILE A 149 7.94 -15.00 -2.29
N TYR A 150 6.66 -14.70 -2.50
CA TYR A 150 5.85 -15.33 -3.54
C TYR A 150 5.66 -16.85 -3.44
N ASP A 151 5.67 -17.34 -2.21
CA ASP A 151 5.22 -18.65 -1.76
C ASP A 151 5.44 -18.64 -0.23
N ASP A 152 4.71 -17.76 0.46
CA ASP A 152 4.84 -17.51 1.91
C ASP A 152 4.20 -18.63 2.72
N ASP A 153 4.90 -19.10 3.76
CA ASP A 153 4.36 -20.03 4.75
C ASP A 153 4.05 -19.30 6.06
N VAL A 154 3.01 -19.73 6.78
CA VAL A 154 2.77 -19.28 8.16
C VAL A 154 3.52 -20.16 9.14
N HIS A 155 4.46 -19.56 9.85
CA HIS A 155 5.20 -20.18 10.95
C HIS A 155 4.52 -19.90 12.28
N LEU A 156 4.23 -20.95 13.06
CA LEU A 156 3.67 -20.88 14.40
C LEU A 156 4.72 -21.31 15.41
N VAL A 157 5.22 -20.39 16.21
CA VAL A 157 6.29 -20.65 17.18
C VAL A 157 5.78 -20.50 18.60
N ASP A 158 6.03 -21.51 19.44
CA ASP A 158 5.89 -21.44 20.89
C ASP A 158 7.24 -21.04 21.49
N VAL A 159 7.37 -19.82 22.01
CA VAL A 159 8.69 -19.28 22.40
C VAL A 159 9.22 -19.79 23.74
N GLU A 160 8.41 -20.53 24.51
CA GLU A 160 8.87 -21.18 25.74
C GLU A 160 9.53 -22.53 25.44
N THR A 161 8.99 -23.26 24.46
CA THR A 161 9.44 -24.61 24.08
C THR A 161 10.34 -24.62 22.85
N TRP A 162 10.25 -23.57 22.02
CA TRP A 162 10.83 -23.46 20.67
C TRP A 162 10.29 -24.47 19.66
N ASP A 163 9.13 -25.05 19.96
CA ASP A 163 8.39 -25.87 19.00
C ASP A 163 7.81 -24.98 17.90
N GLU A 164 7.90 -25.47 16.66
CA GLU A 164 7.48 -24.74 15.46
C GLU A 164 6.62 -25.63 14.57
N GLU A 165 5.44 -25.13 14.23
CA GLU A 165 4.53 -25.73 13.25
C GLU A 165 4.44 -24.81 12.04
N VAL A 166 4.44 -25.37 10.83
CA VAL A 166 4.35 -24.60 9.58
C VAL A 166 3.04 -24.93 8.87
N ILE A 167 2.29 -23.89 8.50
CA ILE A 167 1.12 -23.98 7.63
C ILE A 167 1.54 -23.45 6.26
N GLY A 168 1.65 -24.37 5.32
CA GLY A 168 2.09 -24.07 3.96
C GLY A 168 1.50 -25.04 2.96
N PHE A 169 1.24 -24.57 1.75
CA PHE A 169 0.95 -25.44 0.61
C PHE A 169 1.91 -25.17 -0.55
N LYS A 170 1.85 -26.06 -1.55
CA LYS A 170 2.73 -25.92 -2.71
C LYS A 170 2.18 -24.83 -3.63
N SER A 171 3.03 -23.87 -3.97
CA SER A 171 2.73 -22.80 -4.93
C SER A 171 1.52 -21.97 -4.48
N SER A 172 1.61 -21.50 -3.25
CA SER A 172 0.59 -20.72 -2.55
C SER A 172 1.25 -19.81 -1.53
N GLU A 173 0.51 -18.77 -1.17
CA GLU A 173 0.89 -17.80 -0.18
C GLU A 173 -0.09 -17.90 1.00
N GLU A 174 0.46 -18.14 2.17
CA GLU A 174 -0.22 -18.24 3.44
C GLU A 174 0.20 -17.07 4.35
N VAL A 175 -0.78 -16.38 4.94
CA VAL A 175 -0.52 -15.29 5.90
C VAL A 175 -1.42 -15.39 7.12
N PRO A 176 -1.01 -14.94 8.32
CA PRO A 176 -1.95 -14.76 9.41
C PRO A 176 -3.06 -13.80 9.01
N ALA A 177 -4.30 -14.11 9.38
CA ALA A 177 -5.44 -13.40 8.81
C ALA A 177 -5.64 -11.97 9.35
N SER A 178 -4.99 -11.62 10.45
CA SER A 178 -4.96 -10.27 11.03
C SER A 178 -3.92 -10.23 12.15
N SER A 179 -3.70 -9.06 12.76
CA SER A 179 -2.94 -8.94 14.01
C SER A 179 -3.59 -9.66 15.21
N GLU A 180 -4.89 -9.98 15.11
CA GLU A 180 -5.71 -10.70 16.11
C GLU A 180 -6.10 -12.12 15.63
N CYS A 181 -5.18 -12.80 14.91
CA CYS A 181 -5.43 -14.09 14.26
C CYS A 181 -5.73 -15.28 15.21
N PHE A 182 -5.29 -15.22 16.48
CA PHE A 182 -5.36 -16.35 17.41
C PHE A 182 -6.77 -16.51 17.98
N THR A 183 -7.29 -17.74 17.93
CA THR A 183 -8.53 -18.13 18.61
C THR A 183 -8.21 -18.86 19.91
N SER A 184 -9.25 -19.21 20.69
CA SER A 184 -9.06 -20.07 21.87
C SER A 184 -8.60 -21.49 21.53
N GLU A 185 -8.74 -21.92 20.28
CA GLU A 185 -8.50 -23.30 19.84
C GLU A 185 -7.45 -23.43 18.72
N GLY A 186 -7.03 -22.32 18.11
CA GLY A 186 -6.16 -22.35 16.93
C GLY A 186 -5.77 -20.97 16.42
N VAL A 187 -5.50 -20.89 15.12
CA VAL A 187 -5.11 -19.67 14.42
C VAL A 187 -5.88 -19.56 13.10
N ILE A 188 -6.40 -18.36 12.81
CA ILE A 188 -7.02 -18.03 11.54
C ILE A 188 -5.93 -17.53 10.59
N PHE A 189 -5.91 -18.05 9.37
CA PHE A 189 -4.97 -17.68 8.32
C PHE A 189 -5.70 -17.51 7.00
N LEU A 190 -5.07 -16.80 6.07
CA LEU A 190 -5.51 -16.67 4.69
C LEU A 190 -4.59 -17.51 3.80
N SER A 191 -5.15 -18.12 2.77
CA SER A 191 -4.37 -18.90 1.81
C SER A 191 -5.00 -18.83 0.43
N ASN A 192 -4.19 -18.54 -0.59
CA ASN A 192 -4.64 -18.47 -1.98
C ASN A 192 -4.40 -19.77 -2.78
N ARG A 193 -4.16 -20.89 -2.08
CA ARG A 193 -3.91 -22.22 -2.67
C ARG A 193 -4.90 -22.65 -3.76
N ASP A 194 -6.13 -22.16 -3.69
CA ASP A 194 -7.22 -22.48 -4.61
C ASP A 194 -7.53 -21.28 -5.53
N ASN A 195 -6.50 -20.49 -5.85
CA ASN A 195 -6.47 -19.24 -6.61
C ASN A 195 -6.81 -17.97 -5.82
N PHE A 196 -7.89 -17.95 -5.04
CA PHE A 196 -8.26 -16.75 -4.26
C PHE A 196 -7.90 -16.97 -2.79
N PHE A 197 -7.49 -15.91 -2.09
CA PHE A 197 -7.27 -15.96 -0.65
C PHE A 197 -8.56 -16.37 0.06
N ASP A 198 -8.56 -17.56 0.64
CA ASP A 198 -9.63 -18.16 1.42
C ASP A 198 -9.29 -18.13 2.91
N VAL A 199 -10.31 -18.10 3.77
CA VAL A 199 -10.12 -18.06 5.23
C VAL A 199 -10.07 -19.49 5.76
N GLY A 200 -8.94 -19.86 6.33
CA GLY A 200 -8.71 -21.14 7.00
C GLY A 200 -8.52 -20.97 8.50
N GLU A 201 -8.78 -22.04 9.25
CA GLU A 201 -8.40 -22.15 10.66
C GLU A 201 -7.58 -23.42 10.88
N TYR A 202 -6.44 -23.26 11.53
CA TYR A 202 -5.53 -24.33 11.89
C TYR A 202 -5.64 -24.66 13.38
N ARG A 203 -5.93 -25.93 13.70
CA ARG A 203 -6.05 -26.47 15.07
C ARG A 203 -5.25 -27.76 15.21
N GLY A 204 -4.05 -27.69 15.77
CA GLY A 204 -3.21 -28.85 16.12
C GLY A 204 -3.03 -29.86 14.97
N GLY A 205 -2.53 -29.39 13.83
CA GLY A 205 -2.31 -30.22 12.63
C GLY A 205 -3.52 -30.40 11.71
N LYS A 206 -4.69 -29.83 12.02
CA LYS A 206 -5.90 -29.92 11.18
C LYS A 206 -6.32 -28.55 10.66
N ILE A 207 -6.69 -28.50 9.38
CA ILE A 207 -7.18 -27.28 8.72
C ILE A 207 -8.67 -27.41 8.42
N SER A 208 -9.44 -26.38 8.79
CA SER A 208 -10.84 -26.22 8.40
C SER A 208 -11.00 -24.92 7.61
N TRP A 209 -11.66 -24.97 6.45
CA TRP A 209 -11.93 -23.79 5.63
C TRP A 209 -13.21 -23.12 6.11
N LEU A 210 -13.08 -21.90 6.65
CA LEU A 210 -14.18 -21.14 7.21
C LEU A 210 -14.92 -20.35 6.12
N ARG A 211 -14.19 -19.80 5.15
CA ARG A 211 -14.79 -19.01 4.06
C ARG A 211 -14.06 -19.19 2.75
N LYS A 212 -14.83 -19.42 1.69
CA LYS A 212 -14.35 -19.48 0.31
C LYS A 212 -15.18 -18.64 -0.63
N SER A 213 -14.55 -18.04 -1.63
CA SER A 213 -15.22 -17.26 -2.67
C SER A 213 -14.35 -17.08 -3.91
N SER A 214 -14.88 -16.42 -4.94
CA SER A 214 -14.15 -16.07 -6.17
C SER A 214 -13.47 -14.70 -6.08
N TRP A 215 -13.11 -14.28 -4.87
CA TRP A 215 -12.56 -12.98 -4.54
C TRP A 215 -11.59 -13.13 -3.37
N ASP A 216 -10.56 -12.29 -3.33
CA ASP A 216 -9.56 -12.37 -2.27
C ASP A 216 -10.15 -11.87 -0.95
N LYS A 217 -9.95 -12.68 0.11
CA LYS A 217 -10.15 -12.22 1.48
C LYS A 217 -8.84 -11.64 1.96
N LEU A 218 -8.89 -10.45 2.54
CA LEU A 218 -7.70 -9.66 2.87
C LEU A 218 -7.39 -9.69 4.36
N GLU A 219 -8.42 -9.78 5.18
CA GLU A 219 -8.30 -9.87 6.63
C GLU A 219 -9.45 -10.72 7.18
N ALA A 220 -9.21 -11.46 8.27
CA ALA A 220 -10.26 -12.13 9.03
C ALA A 220 -9.90 -12.29 10.51
N LEU A 221 -10.91 -12.18 11.38
CA LEU A 221 -10.81 -12.42 12.82
C LEU A 221 -12.15 -12.89 13.40
N LEU A 222 -12.19 -13.21 14.69
CA LEU A 222 -13.44 -13.49 15.39
C LEU A 222 -14.00 -12.25 16.08
N PHE A 223 -15.24 -11.89 15.77
CA PHE A 223 -15.99 -10.83 16.44
C PHE A 223 -17.26 -11.41 17.05
N ASN A 224 -17.39 -11.34 18.38
CA ASN A 224 -18.53 -11.92 19.11
C ASN A 224 -18.77 -13.42 18.84
N GLY A 225 -17.71 -14.17 18.57
CA GLY A 225 -17.76 -15.60 18.26
C GLY A 225 -18.17 -15.93 16.82
N GLU A 226 -18.38 -14.93 15.97
CA GLU A 226 -18.64 -15.08 14.54
C GLU A 226 -17.43 -14.58 13.74
N LEU A 227 -17.27 -15.09 12.51
CA LEU A 227 -16.21 -14.64 11.61
C LEU A 227 -16.51 -13.21 11.12
N ALA A 228 -15.59 -12.29 11.30
CA ALA A 228 -15.57 -11.01 10.60
C ALA A 228 -14.43 -11.04 9.58
N TYR A 229 -14.69 -10.60 8.35
CA TYR A 229 -13.68 -10.62 7.31
C TYR A 229 -13.89 -9.50 6.28
N VAL A 230 -12.78 -9.14 5.61
CA VAL A 230 -12.75 -8.22 4.48
C VAL A 230 -12.60 -9.01 3.19
N GLU A 231 -13.45 -8.74 2.21
CA GLU A 231 -13.40 -9.33 0.86
C GLU A 231 -13.26 -8.24 -0.20
N ASP A 232 -12.26 -8.34 -1.06
CA ASP A 232 -12.09 -7.42 -2.18
C ASP A 232 -12.95 -7.82 -3.38
N VAL A 233 -13.84 -6.93 -3.79
CA VAL A 233 -14.63 -7.09 -5.01
C VAL A 233 -14.36 -5.93 -5.95
N VAL A 234 -13.28 -6.03 -6.73
CA VAL A 234 -12.85 -5.02 -7.72
C VAL A 234 -12.64 -3.66 -7.05
N GLY A 235 -11.76 -3.62 -6.06
CA GLY A 235 -11.37 -2.43 -5.32
C GLY A 235 -12.39 -1.94 -4.29
N ASP A 236 -13.53 -2.63 -4.12
CA ASP A 236 -14.41 -2.41 -2.98
C ASP A 236 -14.14 -3.50 -1.94
N PHE A 237 -13.46 -3.12 -0.86
CA PHE A 237 -13.07 -3.99 0.24
C PHE A 237 -14.24 -4.04 1.22
N LYS A 238 -15.07 -5.07 1.07
CA LYS A 238 -16.33 -5.20 1.81
C LYS A 238 -16.10 -5.77 3.20
N LEU A 239 -16.70 -5.17 4.21
CA LEU A 239 -16.72 -5.72 5.57
C LEU A 239 -17.94 -6.60 5.78
N ILE A 240 -17.71 -7.87 6.12
CA ILE A 240 -18.74 -8.88 6.30
C ILE A 240 -18.65 -9.47 7.71
N LEU A 241 -19.79 -9.53 8.41
CA LEU A 241 -19.92 -10.15 9.73
C LEU A 241 -20.80 -11.41 9.60
N GLY A 242 -20.20 -12.59 9.74
CA GLY A 242 -20.81 -13.86 9.43
C GLY A 242 -21.22 -13.92 7.96
N GLU A 243 -22.52 -13.81 7.70
CA GLU A 243 -23.09 -13.73 6.34
C GLU A 243 -23.59 -12.32 5.97
N ARG A 244 -23.53 -11.37 6.90
CA ARG A 244 -24.08 -10.03 6.72
C ARG A 244 -23.02 -9.08 6.20
N GLU A 245 -23.22 -8.57 4.99
CA GLU A 245 -22.48 -7.42 4.48
C GLU A 245 -22.87 -6.17 5.28
N VAL A 246 -21.91 -5.56 5.96
CA VAL A 246 -22.13 -4.38 6.82
C VAL A 246 -21.59 -3.11 6.16
N VAL A 247 -20.48 -3.24 5.42
CA VAL A 247 -19.97 -2.18 4.56
C VAL A 247 -19.77 -2.75 3.17
N SER A 248 -20.52 -2.22 2.19
CA SER A 248 -20.62 -2.78 0.84
C SER A 248 -19.64 -2.20 -0.17
N LYS A 249 -18.93 -1.12 0.20
CA LYS A 249 -18.10 -0.33 -0.70
C LYS A 249 -16.97 0.38 0.03
N GLY A 250 -16.02 0.86 -0.74
CA GLY A 250 -14.88 1.62 -0.25
C GLY A 250 -13.68 0.74 0.07
N TYR A 251 -12.70 1.32 0.72
CA TYR A 251 -11.47 0.68 1.16
C TYR A 251 -11.50 0.54 2.69
N ASN A 252 -11.90 -0.64 3.17
CA ASN A 252 -12.09 -0.97 4.59
C ASN A 252 -11.06 -2.02 5.03
N ARG A 253 -10.31 -1.76 6.10
CA ARG A 253 -9.15 -2.57 6.51
C ARG A 253 -8.80 -2.38 7.99
N GLU A 254 -7.77 -3.10 8.43
CA GLU A 254 -7.17 -3.05 9.76
C GLU A 254 -8.20 -3.35 10.84
N LEU A 255 -8.80 -4.53 10.79
CA LEU A 255 -9.82 -4.95 11.74
C LEU A 255 -9.23 -5.16 13.15
N LYS A 256 -9.86 -4.56 14.17
CA LYS A 256 -9.50 -4.75 15.59
C LYS A 256 -10.73 -4.88 16.48
N VAL A 257 -10.71 -5.78 17.47
CA VAL A 257 -11.84 -5.99 18.39
C VAL A 257 -11.52 -5.47 19.78
N ASP A 258 -12.38 -4.57 20.27
CA ASP A 258 -12.27 -4.08 21.64
C ASP A 258 -13.65 -3.75 22.22
N GLN A 259 -13.86 -4.11 23.49
CA GLN A 259 -15.08 -3.78 24.28
C GLN A 259 -16.41 -4.03 23.54
N GLY A 260 -16.51 -5.11 22.75
CA GLY A 260 -17.73 -5.51 22.05
C GLY A 260 -17.99 -4.80 20.72
N TYR A 261 -17.02 -4.01 20.23
CA TYR A 261 -17.04 -3.38 18.92
C TYR A 261 -15.92 -3.94 18.03
N LEU A 262 -16.18 -3.95 16.73
CA LEU A 262 -15.17 -4.15 15.70
C LEU A 262 -14.82 -2.77 15.11
N TYR A 263 -13.56 -2.38 15.20
CA TYR A 263 -13.01 -1.15 14.66
C TYR A 263 -12.36 -1.42 13.30
N PHE A 264 -12.34 -0.41 12.44
CA PHE A 264 -11.70 -0.47 11.13
C PHE A 264 -11.44 0.93 10.56
N LEU A 265 -10.42 1.04 9.69
CA LEU A 265 -10.23 2.23 8.86
C LEU A 265 -11.07 2.11 7.59
N GLY A 266 -11.79 3.17 7.23
CA GLY A 266 -12.67 3.21 6.06
C GLY A 266 -12.46 4.46 5.21
N SER A 267 -12.40 4.28 3.89
CA SER A 267 -12.33 5.36 2.89
C SER A 267 -13.25 5.05 1.71
N TYR A 268 -13.71 6.06 0.97
CA TYR A 268 -14.37 5.88 -0.32
C TYR A 268 -14.16 7.11 -1.21
N HIS A 269 -14.56 7.05 -2.48
CA HIS A 269 -14.36 8.14 -3.46
C HIS A 269 -14.68 9.58 -3.00
N GLY A 270 -15.55 9.76 -1.99
CA GLY A 270 -15.96 11.07 -1.47
C GLY A 270 -15.54 11.35 -0.02
N ARG A 271 -14.73 10.48 0.59
CA ARG A 271 -14.24 10.62 1.97
C ARG A 271 -12.89 9.95 2.15
N PHE A 272 -11.91 10.72 2.62
CA PHE A 272 -10.61 10.18 3.02
C PHE A 272 -10.77 9.26 4.24
N THR A 273 -9.76 8.43 4.49
CA THR A 273 -9.68 7.49 5.60
C THR A 273 -10.08 8.10 6.94
N ASP A 274 -11.11 7.51 7.54
CA ASP A 274 -11.63 7.78 8.87
C ASP A 274 -11.64 6.48 9.68
N LEU A 275 -11.60 6.59 11.01
CA LEU A 275 -11.86 5.47 11.91
C LEU A 275 -13.37 5.25 12.05
N TYR A 276 -13.78 3.99 11.95
CA TYR A 276 -15.15 3.54 12.18
C TYR A 276 -15.18 2.44 13.23
N ARG A 277 -16.37 2.18 13.77
CA ARG A 277 -16.67 0.98 14.53
C ARG A 277 -18.05 0.42 14.18
N VAL A 278 -18.24 -0.86 14.44
CA VAL A 278 -19.53 -1.54 14.31
C VAL A 278 -19.81 -2.42 15.52
N GLY A 279 -21.03 -2.32 16.05
CA GLY A 279 -21.51 -3.18 17.13
C GLY A 279 -22.14 -4.47 16.62
N LYS A 280 -22.56 -5.36 17.53
CA LYS A 280 -23.27 -6.60 17.15
C LYS A 280 -24.55 -6.33 16.35
N ASP A 281 -25.23 -5.21 16.60
CA ASP A 281 -26.41 -4.78 15.87
C ASP A 281 -26.12 -4.47 14.38
N GLY A 282 -24.85 -4.30 14.00
CA GLY A 282 -24.42 -3.96 12.64
C GLY A 282 -24.50 -2.47 12.33
N VAL A 283 -24.73 -1.62 13.32
CA VAL A 283 -24.74 -0.17 13.12
C VAL A 283 -23.30 0.32 13.04
N VAL A 284 -22.95 0.89 11.89
CA VAL A 284 -21.63 1.49 11.64
C VAL A 284 -21.63 2.94 12.13
N GLU A 285 -20.68 3.27 12.99
CA GLU A 285 -20.45 4.61 13.51
C GLU A 285 -19.07 5.11 13.07
N ARG A 286 -19.00 6.37 12.64
CA ARG A 286 -17.75 7.04 12.31
C ARG A 286 -17.24 7.81 13.53
N LEU A 287 -15.96 7.62 13.87
CA LEU A 287 -15.34 8.17 15.09
C LEU A 287 -14.40 9.35 14.81
N SER A 288 -13.94 9.51 13.57
CA SER A 288 -13.16 10.67 13.11
C SER A 288 -13.86 11.43 11.98
N ASP A 289 -13.33 12.60 11.61
CA ASP A 289 -13.78 13.33 10.41
C ASP A 289 -12.58 13.96 9.68
N SER A 290 -11.96 13.17 8.82
CA SER A 290 -10.78 13.50 8.03
C SER A 290 -11.03 14.64 7.05
N MET A 291 -12.28 14.93 6.72
CA MET A 291 -12.66 15.98 5.76
C MET A 291 -13.50 17.08 6.42
N GLN A 292 -13.27 17.35 7.71
CA GLN A 292 -14.01 18.39 8.42
C GLN A 292 -13.93 19.74 7.69
N GLY A 293 -15.09 20.29 7.31
CA GLY A 293 -15.16 21.57 6.58
C GLY A 293 -14.74 21.50 5.11
N VAL A 294 -14.48 20.31 4.57
CA VAL A 294 -14.18 20.07 3.15
C VAL A 294 -15.34 19.29 2.54
N SER A 295 -15.84 19.80 1.41
CA SER A 295 -16.84 19.11 0.61
C SER A 295 -16.60 19.34 -0.88
N GLY A 296 -17.13 18.45 -1.70
CA GLY A 296 -17.01 18.51 -3.13
C GLY A 296 -18.04 17.60 -3.79
N ASP A 297 -18.32 17.90 -5.05
CA ASP A 297 -19.05 17.01 -5.94
C ASP A 297 -18.07 15.93 -6.43
N PHE A 298 -17.71 15.00 -5.55
CA PHE A 298 -16.75 13.93 -5.84
C PHE A 298 -17.42 12.84 -6.66
N VAL A 299 -16.68 12.31 -7.65
CA VAL A 299 -17.21 11.31 -8.58
C VAL A 299 -16.92 9.90 -8.06
N GLU A 300 -17.96 9.09 -7.95
CA GLU A 300 -17.85 7.65 -7.66
C GLU A 300 -17.37 6.89 -8.91
N PRO A 301 -16.40 5.96 -8.78
CA PRO A 301 -15.97 5.17 -9.91
C PRO A 301 -17.04 4.18 -10.36
N LYS A 302 -17.12 3.96 -11.66
CA LYS A 302 -17.79 2.80 -12.25
C LYS A 302 -16.77 1.68 -12.39
N LYS A 303 -17.13 0.48 -11.93
CA LYS A 303 -16.38 -0.75 -12.23
C LYS A 303 -16.61 -1.11 -13.70
N VAL A 304 -15.53 -1.22 -14.46
CA VAL A 304 -15.55 -1.61 -15.87
C VAL A 304 -14.56 -2.75 -16.10
N SER A 305 -14.72 -3.46 -17.20
CA SER A 305 -13.73 -4.44 -17.67
C SER A 305 -13.54 -4.33 -19.17
N TYR A 306 -12.40 -4.81 -19.65
CA TYR A 306 -12.06 -4.87 -21.07
C TYR A 306 -11.19 -6.07 -21.38
N GLU A 307 -11.28 -6.56 -22.61
CA GLU A 307 -10.37 -7.57 -23.13
C GLU A 307 -9.05 -6.91 -23.55
N SER A 308 -7.95 -7.42 -23.00
CA SER A 308 -6.61 -6.94 -23.34
C SER A 308 -6.11 -7.56 -24.66
N PHE A 309 -4.82 -7.36 -24.97
CA PHE A 309 -4.20 -7.73 -26.24
C PHE A 309 -4.25 -9.23 -26.57
N ASP A 310 -4.39 -10.08 -25.56
CA ASP A 310 -4.42 -11.54 -25.67
C ASP A 310 -5.77 -12.16 -25.26
N GLY A 311 -6.81 -11.34 -25.06
CA GLY A 311 -8.11 -11.81 -24.58
C GLY A 311 -8.15 -12.14 -23.08
N THR A 312 -7.18 -11.64 -22.30
CA THR A 312 -7.30 -11.59 -20.85
C THR A 312 -8.27 -10.47 -20.46
N THR A 313 -9.30 -10.79 -19.68
CA THR A 313 -10.18 -9.79 -19.09
C THR A 313 -9.44 -9.01 -18.00
N THR A 314 -9.35 -7.69 -18.14
CA THR A 314 -8.74 -6.77 -17.17
C THR A 314 -9.84 -5.88 -16.57
N HIS A 315 -9.83 -5.72 -15.26
CA HIS A 315 -10.76 -4.86 -14.54
C HIS A 315 -10.19 -3.45 -14.33
N ALA A 316 -11.05 -2.45 -14.21
CA ALA A 316 -10.63 -1.07 -13.94
C ALA A 316 -11.71 -0.29 -13.18
N LEU A 317 -11.28 0.75 -12.48
CA LEU A 317 -12.15 1.81 -11.99
C LEU A 317 -12.18 2.97 -13.00
N LEU A 318 -13.37 3.42 -13.39
CA LEU A 318 -13.58 4.53 -14.33
C LEU A 318 -14.34 5.68 -13.66
N TYR A 319 -13.68 6.82 -13.53
CA TYR A 319 -14.26 8.07 -13.04
C TYR A 319 -14.62 8.95 -14.24
N ALA A 320 -15.91 9.23 -14.44
CA ALA A 320 -16.40 10.07 -15.53
C ALA A 320 -17.79 10.64 -15.24
N ARG A 321 -18.02 11.88 -15.68
CA ARG A 321 -19.31 12.59 -15.70
C ARG A 321 -20.06 12.43 -17.02
N GLY A 322 -19.37 12.01 -18.08
CA GLY A 322 -19.95 11.51 -19.33
C GLY A 322 -19.83 12.43 -20.54
N ASN A 323 -19.39 13.69 -20.37
CA ASN A 323 -19.24 14.69 -21.43
C ASN A 323 -17.79 15.08 -21.73
N GLU A 324 -16.82 14.39 -21.12
CA GLU A 324 -15.40 14.69 -21.28
C GLU A 324 -14.85 14.15 -22.61
N ASP A 325 -13.98 14.94 -23.24
CA ASP A 325 -13.29 14.66 -24.51
C ASP A 325 -11.79 14.37 -24.34
N ARG A 326 -11.32 14.37 -23.08
CA ARG A 326 -9.96 14.07 -22.65
C ARG A 326 -9.96 12.97 -21.60
N GLY A 327 -8.87 12.22 -21.53
CA GLY A 327 -8.72 11.10 -20.62
C GLY A 327 -7.37 11.07 -19.92
N VAL A 328 -7.31 10.41 -18.78
CA VAL A 328 -6.07 10.08 -18.07
C VAL A 328 -6.10 8.59 -17.76
N VAL A 329 -5.00 7.91 -18.06
CA VAL A 329 -4.72 6.58 -17.50
C VAL A 329 -3.91 6.79 -16.22
N TYR A 330 -4.49 6.42 -15.09
CA TYR A 330 -3.87 6.51 -13.76
C TYR A 330 -3.42 5.11 -13.33
N ILE A 331 -2.12 4.89 -13.20
CA ILE A 331 -1.52 3.58 -12.95
C ILE A 331 -1.15 3.47 -11.47
N HIS A 332 -1.66 2.45 -10.78
CA HIS A 332 -1.26 2.16 -9.40
C HIS A 332 0.18 1.62 -9.32
N GLY A 333 0.83 1.83 -8.18
CA GLY A 333 2.11 1.20 -7.83
C GLY A 333 1.97 -0.29 -7.52
N GLY A 334 3.03 -0.93 -7.02
CA GLY A 334 3.06 -2.37 -6.78
C GLY A 334 4.30 -3.00 -7.41
N PRO A 335 4.18 -4.01 -8.30
CA PRO A 335 2.98 -4.35 -9.06
C PRO A 335 1.89 -5.12 -8.30
N ASP A 336 2.19 -5.71 -7.14
CA ASP A 336 1.20 -6.42 -6.30
C ASP A 336 0.36 -5.45 -5.49
N TRP A 337 -0.48 -4.72 -6.19
CA TRP A 337 -1.49 -3.85 -5.60
C TRP A 337 -2.64 -3.69 -6.58
N GLU A 338 -3.59 -2.81 -6.26
CA GLU A 338 -4.68 -2.48 -7.16
C GLU A 338 -5.20 -1.05 -6.97
N CYS A 339 -5.98 -0.58 -7.94
CA CYS A 339 -6.81 0.60 -7.76
C CYS A 339 -8.06 0.24 -6.95
N VAL A 340 -8.15 0.83 -5.76
CA VAL A 340 -9.29 0.67 -4.85
C VAL A 340 -10.23 1.88 -4.88
N ASN A 341 -11.48 1.68 -4.48
CA ASN A 341 -12.46 2.75 -4.26
C ASN A 341 -12.11 3.52 -2.97
N SER A 342 -11.08 4.33 -3.02
CA SER A 342 -10.65 5.24 -1.95
C SER A 342 -10.67 6.68 -2.44
N PHE A 343 -10.68 7.65 -1.53
CA PHE A 343 -10.53 9.04 -1.90
C PHE A 343 -9.13 9.31 -2.45
N SER A 344 -9.05 9.77 -3.70
CA SER A 344 -7.81 10.22 -4.31
C SER A 344 -7.96 11.68 -4.73
N PRO A 345 -7.26 12.62 -4.06
CA PRO A 345 -7.28 14.02 -4.46
C PRO A 345 -6.90 14.22 -5.93
N THR A 346 -5.85 13.54 -6.40
CA THR A 346 -5.38 13.63 -7.79
C THR A 346 -6.47 13.25 -8.78
N ILE A 347 -7.14 12.11 -8.57
CA ILE A 347 -8.22 11.65 -9.46
C ILE A 347 -9.38 12.65 -9.43
N GLN A 348 -9.83 13.06 -8.23
CA GLN A 348 -10.96 13.99 -8.10
C GLN A 348 -10.67 15.36 -8.74
N PHE A 349 -9.43 15.87 -8.63
CA PHE A 349 -9.04 17.10 -9.32
C PHE A 349 -8.98 16.92 -10.84
N LEU A 350 -8.42 15.83 -11.36
CA LEU A 350 -8.40 15.55 -12.79
C LEU A 350 -9.83 15.47 -13.36
N VAL A 351 -10.74 14.79 -12.66
CA VAL A 351 -12.16 14.75 -13.04
C VAL A 351 -12.79 16.14 -12.98
N SER A 352 -12.45 16.95 -11.98
CA SER A 352 -12.94 18.34 -11.89
C SER A 352 -12.45 19.23 -13.05
N LYS A 353 -11.29 18.90 -13.64
CA LYS A 353 -10.71 19.57 -14.82
C LYS A 353 -11.27 19.05 -16.15
N GLY A 354 -12.27 18.17 -16.12
CA GLY A 354 -12.95 17.65 -17.31
C GLY A 354 -12.23 16.50 -18.00
N PHE A 355 -11.53 15.66 -17.23
CA PHE A 355 -10.96 14.40 -17.72
C PHE A 355 -11.79 13.20 -17.28
N LYS A 356 -11.94 12.20 -18.14
CA LYS A 356 -12.21 10.82 -17.69
C LYS A 356 -10.93 10.24 -17.10
N VAL A 357 -11.01 9.55 -15.98
CA VAL A 357 -9.85 8.88 -15.40
C VAL A 357 -10.12 7.39 -15.34
N ILE A 358 -9.27 6.58 -15.98
CA ILE A 358 -9.31 5.13 -15.89
C ILE A 358 -8.12 4.64 -15.07
N CYS A 359 -8.41 3.71 -14.18
CA CYS A 359 -7.49 3.11 -13.23
C CYS A 359 -7.48 1.59 -13.48
N PRO A 360 -6.66 1.10 -14.43
CA PRO A 360 -6.62 -0.32 -14.77
C PRO A 360 -5.90 -1.13 -13.70
N ASN A 361 -6.51 -2.23 -13.27
CA ASN A 361 -5.88 -3.28 -12.47
C ASN A 361 -5.28 -4.30 -13.44
N TYR A 362 -4.10 -3.96 -13.96
CA TYR A 362 -3.36 -4.72 -14.97
C TYR A 362 -2.95 -6.11 -14.45
N ARG A 363 -2.63 -7.05 -15.34
CA ARG A 363 -2.14 -8.38 -14.93
C ARG A 363 -0.93 -8.20 -14.01
N GLY A 364 -0.92 -8.84 -12.84
CA GLY A 364 -0.05 -8.42 -11.75
C GLY A 364 -0.80 -7.91 -10.51
N SER A 365 -1.98 -7.32 -10.68
CA SER A 365 -2.73 -6.75 -9.56
C SER A 365 -3.25 -7.81 -8.58
N THR A 366 -3.36 -7.43 -7.30
CA THR A 366 -4.06 -8.18 -6.25
C THR A 366 -5.58 -8.12 -6.44
N GLY A 367 -6.36 -8.95 -5.74
CA GLY A 367 -7.83 -8.92 -5.75
C GLY A 367 -8.47 -9.84 -6.81
N PHE A 368 -7.70 -10.25 -7.81
CA PHE A 368 -8.16 -11.07 -8.94
C PHE A 368 -7.63 -12.52 -8.88
N GLY A 369 -7.14 -12.92 -7.71
CA GLY A 369 -6.58 -14.23 -7.43
C GLY A 369 -5.16 -14.42 -7.97
N ARG A 370 -4.46 -15.39 -7.38
CA ARG A 370 -3.07 -15.75 -7.59
C ARG A 370 -2.71 -15.88 -9.07
N LYS A 371 -3.53 -16.57 -9.87
CA LYS A 371 -3.21 -16.75 -11.30
C LYS A 371 -3.09 -15.42 -12.04
N PHE A 372 -3.94 -14.44 -11.74
CA PHE A 372 -3.89 -13.12 -12.37
C PHE A 372 -2.74 -12.28 -11.81
N ASN A 373 -2.54 -12.32 -10.48
CA ASN A 373 -1.46 -11.63 -9.79
C ASN A 373 -0.07 -12.05 -10.28
N HIS A 374 0.13 -13.33 -10.65
CA HIS A 374 1.41 -13.83 -11.15
C HIS A 374 1.58 -13.75 -12.68
N MET A 375 0.65 -13.15 -13.43
CA MET A 375 0.73 -13.12 -14.89
C MET A 375 1.85 -12.22 -15.46
N ASN A 376 2.43 -11.34 -14.64
CA ASN A 376 3.55 -10.50 -15.04
C ASN A 376 4.91 -10.97 -14.49
N ASP A 377 4.95 -12.13 -13.83
CA ASP A 377 6.21 -12.74 -13.38
C ASP A 377 7.12 -13.04 -14.57
N GLY A 378 8.35 -12.55 -14.51
CA GLY A 378 9.34 -12.59 -15.58
C GLY A 378 9.02 -11.68 -16.77
N ASP A 379 8.04 -10.77 -16.67
CA ASP A 379 7.62 -9.88 -17.76
C ASP A 379 7.14 -8.49 -17.28
N LEU A 380 7.73 -7.95 -16.21
CA LEU A 380 7.43 -6.59 -15.73
C LEU A 380 7.70 -5.55 -16.83
N GLY A 381 6.72 -4.69 -17.11
CA GLY A 381 6.77 -3.73 -18.23
C GLY A 381 6.51 -4.35 -19.61
N GLY A 382 5.89 -5.54 -19.63
CA GLY A 382 5.51 -6.30 -20.83
C GLY A 382 4.00 -6.41 -20.99
N GLY A 383 3.42 -7.53 -20.58
CA GLY A 383 1.99 -7.79 -20.67
C GLY A 383 1.14 -6.78 -19.88
N ASP A 384 1.58 -6.41 -18.68
CA ASP A 384 0.97 -5.39 -17.84
C ASP A 384 0.93 -4.00 -18.49
N LEU A 385 2.04 -3.59 -19.14
CA LEU A 385 2.09 -2.37 -19.93
C LEU A 385 1.07 -2.39 -21.08
N LYS A 386 0.89 -3.54 -21.73
CA LYS A 386 -0.10 -3.68 -22.79
C LYS A 386 -1.52 -3.61 -22.25
N ASP A 387 -1.80 -4.16 -21.07
CA ASP A 387 -3.09 -4.01 -20.40
C ASP A 387 -3.39 -2.54 -20.13
N VAL A 388 -2.41 -1.78 -19.63
CA VAL A 388 -2.50 -0.32 -19.44
C VAL A 388 -2.78 0.39 -20.76
N VAL A 389 -2.07 0.07 -21.84
CA VAL A 389 -2.31 0.66 -23.17
C VAL A 389 -3.71 0.31 -23.69
N PHE A 390 -4.20 -0.90 -23.49
CA PHE A 390 -5.53 -1.31 -23.94
C PHE A 390 -6.66 -0.60 -23.18
N SER A 391 -6.42 -0.18 -21.92
CA SER A 391 -7.37 0.63 -21.14
C SER A 391 -7.76 1.94 -21.85
N THR A 392 -6.88 2.49 -22.71
CA THR A 392 -7.14 3.72 -23.48
C THR A 392 -8.37 3.61 -24.39
N LYS A 393 -8.70 2.39 -24.85
CA LYS A 393 -9.88 2.13 -25.68
C LYS A 393 -11.18 2.34 -24.90
N VAL A 394 -11.17 2.09 -23.60
CA VAL A 394 -12.33 2.27 -22.71
C VAL A 394 -12.61 3.75 -22.47
N LEU A 395 -11.56 4.59 -22.40
CA LEU A 395 -11.75 6.04 -22.29
C LEU A 395 -12.52 6.60 -23.50
N GLY A 396 -12.22 6.09 -24.71
CA GLY A 396 -12.92 6.47 -25.95
C GLY A 396 -12.76 7.94 -26.31
N VAL A 397 -11.62 8.53 -25.95
CA VAL A 397 -11.29 9.96 -26.15
C VAL A 397 -10.04 10.12 -26.99
N ARG A 398 -9.87 11.30 -27.60
CA ARG A 398 -8.76 11.57 -28.52
C ARG A 398 -7.45 11.94 -27.83
N LYS A 399 -7.54 12.64 -26.70
CA LYS A 399 -6.39 13.21 -25.99
C LYS A 399 -6.26 12.51 -24.66
N ILE A 400 -5.18 11.73 -24.50
CA ILE A 400 -4.97 10.87 -23.34
C ILE A 400 -3.65 11.25 -22.68
N ALA A 401 -3.69 11.60 -21.41
CA ALA A 401 -2.51 11.72 -20.56
C ALA A 401 -2.31 10.43 -19.76
N ILE A 402 -1.12 10.27 -19.17
CA ILE A 402 -0.78 9.12 -18.35
C ILE A 402 -0.05 9.56 -17.09
N THR A 403 -0.34 8.92 -15.97
CA THR A 403 0.38 9.16 -14.72
C THR A 403 0.34 7.95 -13.81
N GLY A 404 1.35 7.81 -12.96
CA GLY A 404 1.41 6.80 -11.92
C GLY A 404 2.56 7.08 -10.96
N ALA A 405 2.52 6.40 -9.81
CA ALA A 405 3.56 6.46 -8.79
C ALA A 405 4.24 5.10 -8.62
N SER A 406 5.53 5.09 -8.23
CA SER A 406 6.29 3.87 -7.97
C SER A 406 6.34 2.97 -9.22
N TYR A 407 5.94 1.70 -9.13
CA TYR A 407 5.79 0.83 -10.31
C TYR A 407 4.86 1.44 -11.39
N GLY A 408 3.85 2.21 -11.00
CA GLY A 408 3.02 2.98 -11.94
C GLY A 408 3.77 4.14 -12.61
N GLY A 409 4.77 4.72 -11.92
CA GLY A 409 5.73 5.67 -12.48
C GLY A 409 6.67 4.99 -13.47
N TYR A 410 7.18 3.80 -13.15
CA TYR A 410 7.93 2.95 -14.07
C TYR A 410 7.11 2.60 -15.33
N LEU A 411 5.86 2.14 -15.18
CA LEU A 411 4.97 1.86 -16.29
C LEU A 411 4.63 3.12 -17.09
N THR A 412 4.54 4.28 -16.45
CA THR A 412 4.40 5.58 -17.15
C THR A 412 5.62 5.83 -18.04
N MET A 413 6.84 5.60 -17.53
CA MET A 413 8.08 5.75 -18.30
C MET A 413 8.20 4.70 -19.42
N MET A 414 7.77 3.47 -19.19
CA MET A 414 7.67 2.44 -20.23
C MET A 414 6.66 2.83 -21.31
N ALA A 415 5.52 3.39 -20.92
CA ALA A 415 4.47 3.81 -21.85
C ALA A 415 4.95 4.93 -22.80
N VAL A 416 5.62 5.96 -22.28
CA VAL A 416 6.10 7.08 -23.10
C VAL A 416 7.32 6.72 -23.98
N THR A 417 8.04 5.66 -23.66
CA THR A 417 9.18 5.19 -24.46
C THR A 417 8.81 4.12 -25.48
N LYS A 418 7.87 3.22 -25.16
CA LYS A 418 7.43 2.12 -26.02
C LYS A 418 6.21 2.46 -26.87
N TYR A 419 5.34 3.36 -26.40
CA TYR A 419 4.13 3.81 -27.10
C TYR A 419 4.06 5.35 -27.18
N PRO A 420 5.10 6.03 -27.72
CA PRO A 420 5.25 7.49 -27.63
C PRO A 420 4.16 8.29 -28.36
N ASP A 421 3.38 7.67 -29.25
CA ASP A 421 2.39 8.34 -30.09
C ASP A 421 0.98 8.41 -29.47
N ILE A 422 0.77 7.84 -28.28
CA ILE A 422 -0.54 7.80 -27.60
C ILE A 422 -0.76 9.03 -26.71
N TRP A 423 0.31 9.49 -26.06
CA TRP A 423 0.21 10.33 -24.86
C TRP A 423 0.37 11.81 -25.18
N CYS A 424 -0.60 12.63 -24.78
CA CYS A 424 -0.46 14.09 -24.87
C CYS A 424 0.48 14.65 -23.80
N ARG A 425 0.50 14.06 -22.59
CA ARG A 425 1.33 14.46 -21.44
C ARG A 425 1.55 13.27 -20.51
N ALA A 426 2.67 13.23 -19.81
CA ALA A 426 2.99 12.20 -18.85
C ALA A 426 3.57 12.76 -17.55
N VAL A 427 3.14 12.19 -16.42
CA VAL A 427 3.70 12.51 -15.09
C VAL A 427 4.08 11.23 -14.39
N ALA A 428 5.38 10.99 -14.18
CA ALA A 428 5.87 9.84 -13.43
C ALA A 428 6.34 10.30 -12.04
N VAL A 429 5.76 9.70 -11.00
CA VAL A 429 6.05 10.00 -9.59
C VAL A 429 6.84 8.85 -8.99
N VAL A 430 7.95 9.15 -8.30
CA VAL A 430 8.94 8.21 -7.77
C VAL A 430 9.20 7.01 -8.71
N PRO A 431 9.52 7.24 -10.00
CA PRO A 431 9.75 6.15 -10.93
C PRO A 431 11.17 5.59 -10.79
N PHE A 432 11.31 4.28 -10.98
CA PHE A 432 12.56 3.69 -11.45
C PHE A 432 12.54 3.53 -12.97
N VAL A 433 13.72 3.51 -13.61
CA VAL A 433 13.85 3.52 -15.09
C VAL A 433 14.92 2.58 -15.63
N ASN A 434 15.68 1.95 -14.74
CA ASN A 434 16.80 1.10 -15.09
C ASN A 434 16.94 -0.06 -14.11
N TRP A 435 16.48 -1.24 -14.53
CA TRP A 435 16.56 -2.47 -13.75
C TRP A 435 17.98 -2.87 -13.31
N PHE A 436 19.03 -2.37 -13.98
CA PHE A 436 20.40 -2.67 -13.56
C PHE A 436 20.85 -1.84 -12.36
N THR A 437 20.38 -0.60 -12.24
CA THR A 437 20.72 0.29 -11.13
C THR A 437 19.73 0.16 -10.00
N GLU A 438 18.44 0.01 -10.29
CA GLU A 438 17.39 -0.17 -9.26
C GLU A 438 17.73 -1.34 -8.32
N LYS A 439 17.97 -2.53 -8.89
CA LYS A 439 18.32 -3.74 -8.14
C LYS A 439 19.64 -3.65 -7.34
N GLN A 440 20.41 -2.58 -7.51
CA GLN A 440 21.63 -2.32 -6.75
C GLN A 440 21.44 -1.27 -5.64
N LEU A 441 20.44 -0.41 -5.78
CA LEU A 441 20.29 0.79 -4.96
C LEU A 441 19.03 0.74 -4.07
N GLU A 442 18.05 -0.08 -4.42
CA GLU A 442 16.87 -0.32 -3.59
C GLU A 442 17.21 -1.09 -2.31
N ARG A 443 16.32 -1.00 -1.31
CA ARG A 443 16.43 -1.78 -0.07
C ARG A 443 16.39 -3.30 -0.34
N GLU A 444 17.11 -4.07 0.48
CA GLU A 444 17.36 -5.50 0.22
C GLU A 444 16.09 -6.34 0.03
N VAL A 445 15.01 -6.10 0.79
CA VAL A 445 13.74 -6.85 0.60
C VAL A 445 13.16 -6.66 -0.81
N LEU A 446 13.24 -5.46 -1.39
CA LEU A 446 12.74 -5.23 -2.75
C LEU A 446 13.63 -5.90 -3.80
N LYS A 447 14.93 -5.90 -3.59
CA LYS A 447 15.87 -6.64 -4.44
C LYS A 447 15.60 -8.14 -4.42
N GLN A 448 15.36 -8.73 -3.24
CA GLN A 448 14.98 -10.14 -3.14
C GLN A 448 13.65 -10.40 -3.88
N TYR A 449 12.68 -9.49 -3.72
CA TYR A 449 11.40 -9.53 -4.43
C TYR A 449 11.56 -9.45 -5.95
N ASP A 450 12.35 -8.52 -6.46
CA ASP A 450 12.57 -8.31 -7.89
C ASP A 450 13.46 -9.39 -8.52
N GLU A 451 14.32 -10.06 -7.75
CA GLU A 451 15.00 -11.28 -8.18
C GLU A 451 14.01 -12.41 -8.47
N VAL A 452 12.97 -12.57 -7.65
CA VAL A 452 11.90 -13.55 -7.89
C VAL A 452 10.98 -13.10 -9.03
N LYS A 453 10.50 -11.85 -8.98
CA LYS A 453 9.47 -11.36 -9.91
C LYS A 453 9.99 -11.04 -11.30
N MET A 454 11.19 -10.48 -11.43
CA MET A 454 11.74 -10.05 -12.72
C MET A 454 12.87 -10.95 -13.23
N GLY A 455 13.60 -11.60 -12.33
CA GLY A 455 14.79 -12.37 -12.66
C GLY A 455 15.99 -11.50 -13.05
N ASN A 456 16.99 -12.13 -13.69
CA ASN A 456 18.30 -11.52 -13.97
C ASN A 456 18.75 -11.64 -15.44
N ASN A 457 17.83 -11.89 -16.38
CA ASN A 457 18.18 -11.97 -17.80
C ASN A 457 18.54 -10.58 -18.35
N PRO A 458 19.80 -10.32 -18.74
CA PRO A 458 20.24 -8.97 -19.09
C PRO A 458 19.55 -8.39 -20.33
N ASP A 459 19.16 -9.21 -21.31
CA ASP A 459 18.46 -8.73 -22.49
C ASP A 459 17.04 -8.27 -22.13
N LEU A 460 16.38 -9.02 -21.25
CA LEU A 460 15.07 -8.66 -20.73
C LEU A 460 15.16 -7.39 -19.85
N LEU A 461 16.08 -7.33 -18.88
CA LEU A 461 16.26 -6.14 -18.04
C LEU A 461 16.53 -4.89 -18.87
N ARG A 462 17.33 -5.01 -19.94
CA ARG A 462 17.57 -3.90 -20.89
C ARG A 462 16.31 -3.51 -21.65
N ASP A 463 15.55 -4.47 -22.18
CA ASP A 463 14.30 -4.18 -22.90
C ASP A 463 13.24 -3.54 -21.99
N ARG A 464 13.21 -3.95 -20.72
CA ARG A 464 12.29 -3.45 -19.68
C ARG A 464 12.80 -2.22 -18.96
N SER A 465 13.90 -1.62 -19.38
CA SER A 465 14.43 -0.39 -18.76
C SER A 465 14.18 0.83 -19.65
N PRO A 466 13.24 1.73 -19.30
CA PRO A 466 12.93 2.93 -20.06
C PRO A 466 14.17 3.76 -20.44
N ILE A 467 15.20 3.79 -19.59
CA ILE A 467 16.40 4.59 -19.81
C ILE A 467 17.07 4.33 -21.16
N PHE A 468 16.97 3.10 -21.71
CA PHE A 468 17.58 2.75 -23.00
C PHE A 468 16.75 3.23 -24.22
N PHE A 469 15.55 3.73 -23.99
CA PHE A 469 14.58 4.14 -25.01
C PHE A 469 14.06 5.57 -24.82
N VAL A 470 14.61 6.34 -23.88
CA VAL A 470 14.24 7.76 -23.65
C VAL A 470 14.43 8.61 -24.90
N ASP A 471 15.21 8.15 -25.87
CA ASP A 471 15.41 8.83 -27.14
C ASP A 471 14.14 8.93 -27.99
N ARG A 472 13.16 8.06 -27.71
CA ARG A 472 11.87 7.96 -28.39
C ARG A 472 10.77 8.83 -27.78
N ILE A 473 11.01 9.43 -26.61
CA ILE A 473 10.01 10.24 -25.92
C ILE A 473 9.66 11.46 -26.79
N LYS A 474 8.37 11.58 -27.13
CA LYS A 474 7.78 12.71 -27.84
C LYS A 474 6.86 13.54 -26.94
N THR A 475 6.49 12.98 -25.79
CA THR A 475 5.48 13.51 -24.88
C THR A 475 6.11 14.47 -23.88
N PRO A 476 5.51 15.65 -23.62
CA PRO A 476 5.88 16.49 -22.49
C PRO A 476 5.85 15.66 -21.19
N LEU A 477 6.95 15.69 -20.45
CA LEU A 477 7.18 14.86 -19.27
C LEU A 477 7.44 15.71 -18.03
N LEU A 478 6.78 15.32 -16.93
CA LEU A 478 7.07 15.78 -15.57
C LEU A 478 7.54 14.58 -14.72
N LEU A 479 8.65 14.74 -14.00
CA LEU A 479 9.16 13.76 -13.04
C LEU A 479 9.16 14.31 -11.62
N LEU A 480 8.62 13.57 -10.66
CA LEU A 480 8.61 13.94 -9.24
C LEU A 480 9.26 12.83 -8.42
N ALA A 481 10.19 13.13 -7.51
CA ALA A 481 10.81 12.13 -6.63
C ALA A 481 11.17 12.72 -5.25
N GLY A 482 11.32 11.87 -4.24
CA GLY A 482 11.90 12.23 -2.94
C GLY A 482 13.40 11.95 -2.91
N GLU A 483 14.19 12.81 -2.26
CA GLU A 483 15.66 12.65 -2.16
C GLU A 483 16.06 11.44 -1.31
N ASN A 484 15.23 11.04 -0.34
CA ASN A 484 15.54 9.97 0.61
C ASN A 484 14.80 8.65 0.29
N ASP A 485 14.29 8.48 -0.94
CA ASP A 485 13.53 7.30 -1.34
C ASP A 485 14.40 6.03 -1.35
N PRO A 486 14.18 5.05 -0.44
CA PRO A 486 14.97 3.83 -0.38
C PRO A 486 14.44 2.73 -1.31
N ARG A 487 13.30 2.97 -1.98
CA ARG A 487 12.65 2.01 -2.87
C ARG A 487 13.01 2.31 -4.32
N CYS A 488 12.75 3.54 -4.77
CA CYS A 488 13.09 4.02 -6.11
C CYS A 488 13.97 5.27 -6.01
N PRO A 489 15.29 5.10 -5.83
CA PRO A 489 16.20 6.20 -5.53
C PRO A 489 16.13 7.36 -6.53
N ALA A 490 16.29 8.60 -6.05
CA ALA A 490 16.17 9.82 -6.87
C ALA A 490 17.12 9.82 -8.09
N GLU A 491 18.22 9.07 -8.01
CA GLU A 491 19.17 8.79 -9.09
C GLU A 491 18.48 8.23 -10.34
N GLU A 492 17.43 7.42 -10.22
CA GLU A 492 16.65 6.90 -11.34
C GLU A 492 15.98 8.04 -12.11
N THR A 493 15.37 8.99 -11.40
CA THR A 493 14.80 10.20 -12.00
C THR A 493 15.88 11.07 -12.66
N LEU A 494 17.01 11.27 -11.98
CA LEU A 494 18.12 12.10 -12.48
C LEU A 494 18.78 11.51 -13.73
N GLN A 495 18.82 10.18 -13.89
CA GLN A 495 19.31 9.53 -15.11
C GLN A 495 18.53 10.00 -16.35
N VAL A 496 17.20 10.07 -16.28
CA VAL A 496 16.35 10.55 -17.39
C VAL A 496 16.61 12.01 -17.68
N VAL A 497 16.61 12.85 -16.62
CA VAL A 497 16.85 14.31 -16.74
C VAL A 497 18.17 14.58 -17.45
N ASN A 498 19.24 13.95 -17.00
CA ASN A 498 20.58 14.14 -17.57
C ASN A 498 20.62 13.70 -19.04
N LYS A 499 20.08 12.53 -19.36
CA LYS A 499 20.10 11.98 -20.73
C LYS A 499 19.26 12.79 -21.72
N LEU A 500 18.13 13.34 -21.30
CA LEU A 500 17.32 14.22 -22.15
C LEU A 500 17.97 15.59 -22.31
N LYS A 501 18.57 16.14 -21.25
CA LYS A 501 19.31 17.41 -21.29
C LYS A 501 20.51 17.35 -22.23
N GLU A 502 21.27 16.25 -22.23
CA GLU A 502 22.37 16.02 -23.19
C GLU A 502 21.92 16.06 -24.65
N ARG A 503 20.63 15.79 -24.91
CA ARG A 503 20.00 15.84 -26.24
C ARG A 503 19.33 17.18 -26.55
N GLY A 504 19.44 18.16 -25.65
CA GLY A 504 18.78 19.46 -25.78
C GLY A 504 17.27 19.41 -25.57
N VAL A 505 16.75 18.37 -24.91
CA VAL A 505 15.34 18.26 -24.51
C VAL A 505 15.24 18.63 -23.03
N GLU A 506 14.57 19.75 -22.75
CA GLU A 506 14.24 20.14 -21.37
C GLU A 506 12.93 19.48 -20.94
N ILE A 507 12.92 18.93 -19.72
CA ILE A 507 11.72 18.36 -19.08
C ILE A 507 11.50 19.04 -17.73
N GLU A 508 10.25 19.02 -17.26
CA GLU A 508 9.93 19.51 -15.91
C GLU A 508 10.27 18.40 -14.90
N TYR A 509 10.92 18.75 -13.79
CA TYR A 509 11.13 17.79 -12.70
C TYR A 509 11.22 18.48 -11.33
N THR A 510 11.00 17.72 -10.25
CA THR A 510 11.20 18.18 -8.87
C THR A 510 11.70 17.03 -8.00
N ILE A 511 12.79 17.27 -7.28
CA ILE A 511 13.28 16.40 -6.21
C ILE A 511 12.95 17.07 -4.88
N TYR A 512 12.08 16.45 -4.08
CA TYR A 512 11.71 16.91 -2.74
C TYR A 512 12.76 16.43 -1.72
N LYS A 513 13.54 17.36 -1.19
CA LYS A 513 14.75 17.06 -0.40
C LYS A 513 14.49 16.35 0.93
N ASP A 514 13.30 16.56 1.45
CA ASP A 514 12.86 16.18 2.78
C ASP A 514 11.75 15.12 2.76
N GLU A 515 11.70 14.37 1.67
CA GLU A 515 10.74 13.28 1.42
C GLU A 515 11.46 12.00 0.98
N GLY A 516 10.75 10.88 1.09
CA GLY A 516 11.16 9.55 0.63
C GLY A 516 10.29 9.05 -0.52
N HIS A 517 9.83 7.80 -0.44
CA HIS A 517 8.99 7.18 -1.48
C HIS A 517 7.57 7.79 -1.57
N GLY A 518 7.09 8.37 -0.48
CA GLY A 518 5.87 9.19 -0.43
C GLY A 518 6.21 10.63 -0.08
N PHE A 519 5.22 11.51 -0.22
CA PHE A 519 5.32 12.92 0.18
C PHE A 519 4.50 13.15 1.45
N SER A 520 5.13 13.03 2.61
CA SER A 520 4.48 13.05 3.93
C SER A 520 4.26 14.46 4.47
N LYS A 521 5.04 15.47 4.03
CA LYS A 521 4.75 16.86 4.38
C LYS A 521 3.58 17.36 3.54
N ILE A 522 2.59 17.96 4.20
CA ILE A 522 1.40 18.43 3.51
C ILE A 522 1.72 19.44 2.40
N GLU A 523 2.74 20.28 2.56
CA GLU A 523 3.16 21.24 1.55
C GLU A 523 3.67 20.55 0.28
N ASN A 524 4.49 19.50 0.43
CA ASN A 524 5.04 18.73 -0.67
C ASN A 524 3.96 17.84 -1.33
N TYR A 525 3.10 17.22 -0.51
CA TYR A 525 1.93 16.47 -0.97
C TYR A 525 1.03 17.32 -1.87
N VAL A 526 0.61 18.49 -1.39
CA VAL A 526 -0.25 19.41 -2.15
C VAL A 526 0.46 19.96 -3.39
N ASP A 527 1.75 20.31 -3.29
CA ASP A 527 2.52 20.75 -4.45
C ASP A 527 2.61 19.69 -5.53
N SER A 528 2.85 18.42 -5.16
CA SER A 528 2.95 17.29 -6.09
C SER A 528 1.64 17.05 -6.85
N ILE A 529 0.50 17.09 -6.15
CA ILE A 529 -0.84 16.94 -6.74
C ILE A 529 -1.10 18.11 -7.70
N ARG A 530 -0.84 19.34 -7.25
CA ARG A 530 -1.03 20.54 -8.07
C ARG A 530 -0.18 20.49 -9.33
N LYS A 531 1.11 20.18 -9.22
CA LYS A 531 2.01 20.05 -10.38
C LYS A 531 1.50 18.99 -11.35
N THR A 532 1.10 17.82 -10.85
CA THR A 532 0.56 16.73 -11.66
C THR A 532 -0.69 17.17 -12.42
N VAL A 533 -1.68 17.71 -11.72
CA VAL A 533 -2.98 18.09 -12.30
C VAL A 533 -2.83 19.25 -13.28
N GLU A 534 -2.10 20.32 -12.91
CA GLU A 534 -1.92 21.49 -13.78
C GLU A 534 -1.04 21.16 -14.99
N PHE A 535 -0.04 20.28 -14.84
CA PHE A 535 0.76 19.80 -15.97
C PHE A 535 -0.12 19.01 -16.95
N ILE A 536 -0.90 18.04 -16.48
CA ILE A 536 -1.81 17.23 -17.31
C ILE A 536 -2.89 18.10 -17.97
N SER A 537 -3.40 19.12 -17.27
CA SER A 537 -4.46 20.01 -17.79
C SER A 537 -4.07 20.71 -19.09
N LYS A 538 -2.77 20.95 -19.33
CA LYS A 538 -2.23 21.51 -20.58
C LYS A 538 -2.28 20.57 -21.79
N CYS A 539 -2.83 19.36 -21.65
CA CYS A 539 -3.10 18.45 -22.77
C CYS A 539 -3.97 19.09 -23.87
N GLU A 540 -4.64 20.22 -23.59
CA GLU A 540 -5.37 21.03 -24.56
C GLU A 540 -4.50 21.85 -25.52
N GLU A 541 -3.35 22.37 -25.06
CA GLU A 541 -2.69 23.54 -25.66
C GLU A 541 -1.80 23.23 -26.88
N GLU A 542 -1.38 21.98 -27.07
CA GLU A 542 -0.46 21.60 -28.15
C GLU A 542 -1.21 21.22 -29.43
N ASN A 543 -1.90 22.21 -30.00
CA ASN A 543 -2.24 22.25 -31.42
C ASN A 543 -1.49 23.44 -32.04
N THR A 544 -0.17 23.34 -32.19
CA THR A 544 0.62 23.99 -33.25
C THR A 544 2.12 23.79 -33.00
N ARG A 545 2.75 22.91 -33.78
CA ARG A 545 4.04 23.18 -34.43
C ARG A 545 4.25 22.22 -35.58
#